data_AF-A0A6G3CQX0-F1
#
_entry.id   AF-A0A6G3CQX0-F1
#
_cell.length_a   1.000
_cell.length_b   1.000
_cell.length_c   1.000
_cell.angle_alpha   90.00
_cell.angle_beta   90.00
_cell.angle_gamma   90.00
#
_symmetry.space_group_name_H-M   'P 1'
#
loop_
_entity.id
_entity.type
_entity.pdbx_description
1 polymer ?
#
loop_
_entity_poly.entity_id
_entity_poly.type
_entity_poly.pdbx_seq_one_letter_code
_entity_poly.pdbx_strand_id
1 'polypeptide(L)'
;LAVYEDRDRIARDLHDLVVQRLFATEMMLESTRRRAAAEEESAGAAEAGGGGEAEGAAKAGGAAEAEEQAEAGVLLGRAVDELDSTIQEVRTAIFALQQPPAAAPSTFRGRVLRETGGAAALLGFPPSVQFTGAVDALVGEETGRELLAALRGALAAAHRRPVVSAIEVEVDATVRLPDGRSGVRLVVADDGRGEDDGRPTTVTWQAPV
;
A
#
# COMPACT_ATOMS: atom_id res chain seq x y z
N LEU A 1 -0.59 26.67 -17.77
CA LEU A 1 0.15 25.54 -17.17
C LEU A 1 0.32 25.70 -15.65
N ALA A 2 0.87 26.82 -15.15
CA ALA A 2 1.14 27.02 -13.71
C ALA A 2 -0.05 26.84 -12.74
N VAL A 3 -1.28 27.19 -13.14
CA VAL A 3 -2.48 27.04 -12.29
C VAL A 3 -2.89 25.58 -12.07
N TYR A 4 -2.52 24.67 -12.99
CA TYR A 4 -2.86 23.25 -12.88
C TYR A 4 -1.84 22.48 -12.02
N GLU A 5 -0.55 22.82 -12.13
CA GLU A 5 0.49 22.26 -11.25
C GLU A 5 0.27 22.64 -9.78
N ASP A 6 -0.18 23.86 -9.53
CA ASP A 6 -0.47 24.33 -8.18
C ASP A 6 -1.71 23.62 -7.59
N ARG A 7 -2.73 23.37 -8.42
CA ARG A 7 -3.92 22.60 -8.01
C ARG A 7 -3.59 21.15 -7.66
N ASP A 8 -2.71 20.50 -8.41
CA ASP A 8 -2.27 19.12 -8.14
C ASP A 8 -1.40 19.02 -6.89
N ARG A 9 -0.55 20.03 -6.64
CA ARG A 9 0.22 20.11 -5.39
C ARG A 9 -0.69 20.33 -4.19
N ILE A 10 -1.62 21.29 -4.28
CA ILE A 10 -2.59 21.57 -3.21
C ILE A 10 -3.48 20.34 -2.94
N ALA A 11 -3.89 19.61 -3.98
CA ALA A 11 -4.66 18.38 -3.82
C ALA A 11 -3.87 17.27 -3.12
N ARG A 12 -2.56 17.18 -3.37
CA ARG A 12 -1.66 16.21 -2.73
C ARG A 12 -1.40 16.57 -1.26
N ASP A 13 -1.09 17.84 -0.98
CA ASP A 13 -0.85 18.33 0.37
C ASP A 13 -2.13 18.26 1.23
N LEU A 14 -3.29 18.58 0.64
CA LEU A 14 -4.58 18.46 1.33
C LEU A 14 -4.95 17.00 1.59
N HIS A 15 -4.66 16.10 0.64
CA HIS A 15 -4.87 14.67 0.84
C HIS A 15 -4.01 14.10 1.97
N ASP A 16 -2.71 14.41 1.95
CA ASP A 16 -1.78 13.94 2.98
C ASP A 16 -2.19 14.46 4.35
N LEU A 17 -2.68 15.71 4.42
CA LEU A 17 -3.24 16.29 5.64
C LEU A 17 -4.52 15.60 6.12
N VAL A 18 -5.43 15.26 5.21
CA VAL A 18 -6.67 14.54 5.54
C VAL A 18 -6.35 13.14 6.05
N VAL A 19 -5.46 12.42 5.38
CA VAL A 19 -5.02 11.07 5.81
C VAL A 19 -4.31 11.12 7.16
N GLN A 20 -3.41 12.08 7.39
CA GLN A 20 -2.73 12.27 8.67
C GLN A 20 -3.72 12.55 9.82
N ARG A 21 -4.77 13.36 9.58
CA ARG A 21 -5.78 13.67 10.60
C ARG A 21 -6.70 12.50 10.92
N LEU A 22 -7.05 11.70 9.93
CA LEU A 22 -7.86 10.49 10.15
C LEU A 22 -7.09 9.48 10.99
N PHE A 23 -5.81 9.22 10.67
CA PHE A 23 -4.92 8.39 11.50
C PHE A 23 -4.73 8.93 12.92
N ALA A 24 -4.57 10.24 13.08
CA ALA A 24 -4.44 10.84 14.41
C ALA A 24 -5.72 10.66 15.24
N THR A 25 -6.89 10.76 14.60
CA THR A 25 -8.19 10.57 15.26
C THR A 25 -8.39 9.11 15.65
N GLU A 26 -8.01 8.19 14.76
CA GLU A 26 -7.99 6.75 15.02
C GLU A 26 -7.12 6.40 16.24
N MET A 27 -5.87 6.89 16.29
CA MET A 27 -4.99 6.67 17.44
C MET A 27 -5.56 7.24 18.76
N MET A 28 -6.29 8.36 18.72
CA MET A 28 -6.95 8.92 19.90
C MET A 28 -8.11 8.04 20.38
N LEU A 29 -8.89 7.48 19.45
CA LEU A 29 -9.97 6.53 19.77
C LEU A 29 -9.40 5.21 20.31
N GLU A 30 -8.36 4.67 19.68
CA GLU A 30 -7.62 3.48 20.12
C GLU A 30 -7.03 3.67 21.53
N SER A 31 -6.44 4.84 21.81
CA SER A 31 -5.92 5.17 23.15
C SER A 31 -7.04 5.30 24.19
N THR A 32 -8.21 5.80 23.80
CA THR A 32 -9.37 5.91 24.69
C THR A 32 -9.91 4.52 25.02
N ARG A 33 -10.00 3.64 24.01
CA ARG A 33 -10.35 2.22 24.19
C ARG A 33 -9.39 1.50 25.13
N ARG A 34 -8.08 1.66 24.91
CA ARG A 34 -7.05 1.04 25.77
C ARG A 34 -7.10 1.52 27.21
N ARG A 35 -7.42 2.80 27.43
CA ARG A 35 -7.58 3.36 28.77
C ARG A 35 -8.81 2.79 29.48
N ALA A 36 -9.95 2.69 28.80
CA ALA A 36 -11.16 2.08 29.35
C ALA A 36 -10.90 0.62 29.77
N ALA A 37 -10.22 -0.17 28.93
CA ALA A 37 -9.86 -1.55 29.24
C ALA A 37 -8.87 -1.67 30.43
N ALA A 38 -7.95 -0.71 30.61
CA ALA A 38 -7.01 -0.70 31.73
C ALA A 38 -7.66 -0.28 33.06
N GLU A 39 -8.70 0.55 33.02
CA GLU A 39 -9.49 0.94 34.19
C GLU A 39 -10.34 -0.26 34.70
N GLU A 40 -10.87 -1.09 33.80
CA GLU A 40 -11.56 -2.36 34.13
C GLU A 40 -10.63 -3.37 34.82
N GLU A 41 -9.39 -3.53 34.33
CA GLU A 41 -8.41 -4.46 34.89
C GLU A 41 -7.91 -4.03 36.28
N SER A 42 -7.77 -2.71 36.50
CA SER A 42 -7.42 -2.15 37.82
C SER A 42 -8.58 -2.23 38.84
N ALA A 43 -9.83 -2.13 38.39
CA ALA A 43 -11.01 -2.28 39.26
C ALA A 43 -11.17 -3.74 39.73
N GLY A 44 -10.98 -4.71 38.84
CA GLY A 44 -11.02 -6.14 39.18
C GLY A 44 -9.91 -6.59 40.16
N ALA A 45 -8.72 -5.97 40.09
CA ALA A 45 -7.63 -6.26 41.01
C ALA A 45 -7.87 -5.72 42.45
N ALA A 46 -8.64 -4.65 42.61
CA ALA A 46 -8.97 -4.07 43.90
C ALA A 46 -10.04 -4.89 44.67
N GLU A 47 -10.95 -5.55 43.96
CA GLU A 47 -11.99 -6.41 44.58
C GLU A 47 -11.42 -7.73 45.14
N ALA A 48 -10.28 -8.21 44.63
CA ALA A 48 -9.64 -9.45 45.11
C ALA A 48 -9.03 -9.35 46.53
N GLY A 49 -9.03 -8.16 47.16
CA GLY A 49 -8.41 -7.90 48.46
C GLY A 49 -9.35 -7.67 49.66
N GLY A 50 -10.68 -7.68 49.48
CA GLY A 50 -11.62 -7.27 50.53
C GLY A 50 -12.69 -8.32 50.82
N GLY A 51 -12.44 -9.22 51.78
CA GLY A 51 -13.47 -10.09 52.32
C GLY A 51 -14.48 -9.33 53.20
N GLY A 52 -15.77 -9.63 53.05
CA GLY A 52 -16.78 -9.32 54.07
C GLY A 52 -18.13 -8.82 53.56
N GLU A 53 -19.03 -9.76 53.28
CA GLU A 53 -20.47 -9.72 53.57
C GLU A 53 -21.21 -8.37 53.40
N ALA A 54 -21.26 -7.86 52.17
CA ALA A 54 -22.31 -6.92 51.72
C ALA A 54 -22.58 -7.12 50.21
N GLU A 55 -22.65 -8.37 49.77
CA GLU A 55 -22.49 -8.75 48.36
C GLU A 55 -23.81 -9.21 47.73
N GLY A 56 -24.76 -8.29 47.53
CA GLY A 56 -26.03 -8.62 46.88
C GLY A 56 -26.64 -7.49 46.05
N ALA A 57 -26.50 -6.23 46.50
CA ALA A 57 -27.08 -5.08 45.80
C ALA A 57 -26.06 -4.31 44.93
N ALA A 58 -24.78 -4.24 45.34
CA ALA A 58 -23.72 -3.58 44.56
C ALA A 58 -23.31 -4.38 43.31
N LYS A 59 -23.43 -5.72 43.35
CA LYS A 59 -23.06 -6.63 42.26
C LYS A 59 -23.95 -6.48 41.01
N ALA A 60 -25.20 -6.06 41.20
CA ALA A 60 -26.13 -5.79 40.10
C ALA A 60 -25.84 -4.45 39.40
N GLY A 61 -25.33 -3.46 40.14
CA GLY A 61 -24.89 -2.17 39.58
C GLY A 61 -23.61 -2.30 38.77
N GLY A 62 -22.59 -2.99 39.31
CA GLY A 62 -21.31 -3.20 38.62
C GLY A 62 -21.42 -4.09 37.38
N ALA A 63 -22.34 -5.07 37.36
CA ALA A 63 -22.57 -5.90 36.18
C ALA A 63 -23.20 -5.11 35.03
N ALA A 64 -24.15 -4.21 35.31
CA ALA A 64 -24.75 -3.36 34.30
C ALA A 64 -23.76 -2.31 33.77
N GLU A 65 -22.94 -1.72 34.64
CA GLU A 65 -21.89 -0.77 34.25
C GLU A 65 -20.77 -1.43 33.43
N ALA A 66 -20.37 -2.66 33.77
CA ALA A 66 -19.38 -3.42 33.02
C ALA A 66 -19.92 -3.91 31.65
N GLU A 67 -21.20 -4.28 31.58
CA GLU A 67 -21.87 -4.66 30.32
C GLU A 67 -22.01 -3.45 29.38
N GLU A 68 -22.34 -2.26 29.92
CA GLU A 68 -22.39 -1.00 29.18
C GLU A 68 -21.00 -0.55 28.68
N GLN A 69 -19.94 -0.73 29.49
CA GLN A 69 -18.55 -0.43 29.10
C GLN A 69 -18.02 -1.39 28.03
N ALA A 70 -18.33 -2.69 28.15
CA ALA A 70 -17.99 -3.69 27.14
C ALA A 70 -18.71 -3.40 25.80
N GLU A 71 -19.98 -3.01 25.85
CA GLU A 71 -20.76 -2.61 24.67
C GLU A 71 -20.19 -1.34 24.02
N ALA A 72 -19.80 -0.33 24.83
CA ALA A 72 -19.11 0.86 24.36
C ALA A 72 -17.76 0.53 23.68
N GLY A 73 -16.98 -0.40 24.22
CA GLY A 73 -15.73 -0.87 23.63
C GLY A 73 -15.93 -1.57 22.27
N VAL A 74 -17.00 -2.35 22.12
CA VAL A 74 -17.38 -3.00 20.85
C VAL A 74 -17.83 -1.96 19.81
N LEU A 75 -18.63 -0.98 20.22
CA LEU A 75 -19.05 0.15 19.37
C LEU A 75 -17.86 0.98 18.90
N LEU A 76 -16.90 1.27 19.79
CA LEU A 76 -15.69 2.00 19.43
C LEU A 76 -14.84 1.21 18.42
N GLY A 77 -14.73 -0.11 18.59
CA GLY A 77 -14.03 -0.98 17.64
C GLY A 77 -14.64 -0.93 16.25
N ARG A 78 -15.96 -1.08 16.14
CA ARG A 78 -16.65 -0.97 14.86
C ARG A 78 -16.47 0.39 14.21
N ALA A 79 -16.52 1.47 15.00
CA ALA A 79 -16.30 2.82 14.49
C ALA A 79 -14.87 3.02 13.96
N VAL A 80 -13.86 2.42 14.62
CA VAL A 80 -12.47 2.42 14.14
C VAL A 80 -12.34 1.63 12.83
N ASP A 81 -12.92 0.43 12.77
CA ASP A 81 -12.89 -0.40 11.56
C ASP A 81 -13.58 0.31 10.36
N GLU A 82 -14.69 1.00 10.61
CA GLU A 82 -15.41 1.77 9.60
C GLU A 82 -14.63 3.01 9.14
N LEU A 83 -13.90 3.65 10.06
CA LEU A 83 -12.97 4.73 9.72
C LEU A 83 -11.79 4.23 8.87
N ASP A 84 -11.17 3.09 9.19
CA ASP A 84 -10.10 2.52 8.35
C ASP A 84 -10.63 2.15 6.96
N SER A 85 -11.79 1.51 6.87
CA SER A 85 -12.45 1.24 5.58
C SER A 85 -12.66 2.53 4.78
N THR A 86 -13.14 3.58 5.42
CA THR A 86 -13.34 4.90 4.79
C THR A 86 -12.01 5.52 4.35
N ILE A 87 -10.95 5.39 5.16
CA ILE A 87 -9.60 5.85 4.80
C ILE A 87 -9.10 5.13 3.55
N GLN A 88 -9.32 3.81 3.44
CA GLN A 88 -8.92 3.02 2.27
C GLN A 88 -9.74 3.38 1.02
N GLU A 89 -11.04 3.61 1.16
CA GLU A 89 -11.90 4.06 0.06
C GLU A 89 -11.50 5.47 -0.42
N VAL A 90 -11.28 6.40 0.50
CA VAL A 90 -10.82 7.75 0.20
C VAL A 90 -9.45 7.71 -0.46
N ARG A 91 -8.52 6.88 0.01
CA ARG A 91 -7.20 6.67 -0.62
C ARG A 91 -7.33 6.13 -2.05
N THR A 92 -8.23 5.19 -2.27
CA THR A 92 -8.49 4.60 -3.60
C THR A 92 -9.12 5.62 -4.55
N ALA A 93 -10.13 6.35 -4.08
CA ALA A 93 -10.81 7.39 -4.84
C ALA A 93 -9.87 8.55 -5.16
N ILE A 94 -9.03 8.95 -4.20
CA ILE A 94 -8.07 10.04 -4.40
C ILE A 94 -6.92 9.60 -5.30
N PHE A 95 -6.44 8.36 -5.22
CA PHE A 95 -5.50 7.83 -6.21
C PHE A 95 -6.09 7.90 -7.63
N ALA A 96 -7.37 7.55 -7.80
CA ALA A 96 -8.08 7.66 -9.07
C ALA A 96 -8.24 9.11 -9.56
N LEU A 97 -8.48 10.07 -8.64
CA LEU A 97 -8.65 11.49 -8.94
C LEU A 97 -7.32 12.25 -9.12
N GLN A 98 -6.25 11.81 -8.46
CA GLN A 98 -4.89 12.31 -8.62
C GLN A 98 -4.22 11.74 -9.87
N GLN A 99 -4.88 10.82 -10.60
CA GLN A 99 -4.47 10.54 -11.97
C GLN A 99 -4.65 11.82 -12.79
N PRO A 100 -3.56 12.39 -13.35
CA PRO A 100 -3.67 13.61 -14.13
C PRO A 100 -4.65 13.39 -15.30
N PRO A 101 -5.54 14.36 -15.63
CA PRO A 101 -6.28 14.30 -16.88
C PRO A 101 -5.27 14.20 -18.04
N ALA A 102 -5.57 13.34 -19.01
CA ALA A 102 -4.69 12.90 -20.11
C ALA A 102 -3.78 14.00 -20.72
N ALA A 103 -2.63 14.21 -20.09
CA ALA A 103 -1.35 14.45 -20.73
C ALA A 103 -0.38 13.41 -20.18
N ALA A 104 -0.78 12.14 -20.25
CA ALA A 104 0.16 11.06 -20.06
C ALA A 104 1.27 11.20 -21.11
N PRO A 105 2.51 10.80 -20.81
CA PRO A 105 3.37 10.37 -21.90
C PRO A 105 2.58 9.28 -22.66
N SER A 106 2.12 9.57 -23.87
CA SER A 106 1.47 8.60 -24.75
C SER A 106 2.42 7.48 -25.16
N THR A 107 3.72 7.67 -24.89
CA THR A 107 4.79 6.75 -25.18
C THR A 107 4.80 5.59 -24.19
N PHE A 108 5.16 4.41 -24.69
CA PHE A 108 5.30 3.22 -23.86
C PHE A 108 6.32 3.41 -22.74
N ARG A 109 7.45 4.06 -23.04
CA ARG A 109 8.47 4.42 -22.04
C ARG A 109 7.90 5.16 -20.84
N GLY A 110 7.04 6.15 -21.10
CA GLY A 110 6.44 6.93 -20.03
C GLY A 110 5.44 6.14 -19.18
N ARG A 111 4.76 5.15 -19.76
CA ARG A 111 3.92 4.21 -18.99
C ARG A 111 4.77 3.34 -18.05
N VAL A 112 5.92 2.84 -18.50
CA VAL A 112 6.87 2.06 -17.68
C VAL A 112 7.47 2.92 -16.56
N LEU A 113 7.89 4.15 -16.85
CA LEU A 113 8.42 5.08 -15.84
C LEU A 113 7.36 5.46 -14.79
N ARG A 114 6.09 5.59 -15.20
CA ARG A 114 4.99 5.83 -14.26
C ARG A 114 4.76 4.63 -13.34
N GLU A 115 4.74 3.43 -13.90
CA GLU A 115 4.54 2.19 -13.13
C GLU A 115 5.66 2.00 -12.09
N THR A 116 6.91 2.12 -12.50
CA THR A 116 8.07 2.02 -11.62
C THR A 116 8.12 3.15 -10.58
N GLY A 117 7.75 4.37 -10.96
CA GLY A 117 7.62 5.50 -10.04
C GLY A 117 6.52 5.30 -8.98
N GLY A 118 5.40 4.69 -9.36
CA GLY A 118 4.35 4.31 -8.41
C GLY A 118 4.81 3.27 -7.39
N ALA A 119 5.64 2.31 -7.82
CA ALA A 119 6.21 1.30 -6.92
C ALA A 119 7.23 1.86 -5.93
N ALA A 120 7.90 2.96 -6.25
CA ALA A 120 8.92 3.57 -5.36
C ALA A 120 8.36 3.94 -3.97
N ALA A 121 7.10 4.39 -3.91
CA ALA A 121 6.43 4.71 -2.65
C ALA A 121 6.26 3.50 -1.72
N LEU A 122 6.04 2.30 -2.31
CA LEU A 122 5.90 1.06 -1.56
C LEU A 122 7.26 0.43 -1.21
N LEU A 123 8.24 0.56 -2.10
CA LEU A 123 9.57 -0.01 -1.94
C LEU A 123 10.47 0.82 -1.00
N GLY A 124 10.20 2.12 -0.84
CA GLY A 124 11.03 3.03 -0.06
C GLY A 124 12.30 3.52 -0.78
N PHE A 125 12.53 3.07 -2.02
CA PHE A 125 13.59 3.53 -2.91
C PHE A 125 13.10 3.50 -4.37
N PRO A 126 13.64 4.34 -5.26
CA PRO A 126 13.26 4.34 -6.67
C PRO A 126 13.95 3.20 -7.45
N PRO A 127 13.21 2.33 -8.16
CA PRO A 127 13.80 1.41 -9.13
C PRO A 127 14.52 2.17 -10.26
N SER A 128 15.61 1.61 -10.77
CA SER A 128 16.26 2.13 -11.97
C SER A 128 15.63 1.52 -13.23
N VAL A 129 15.57 2.30 -14.32
CA VAL A 129 14.92 1.87 -15.56
C VAL A 129 15.81 2.19 -16.76
N GLN A 130 16.03 1.20 -17.61
CA GLN A 130 16.81 1.32 -18.85
C GLN A 130 16.00 0.82 -20.06
N PHE A 131 16.13 1.53 -21.17
CA PHE A 131 15.45 1.20 -22.42
C PHE A 131 16.47 1.03 -23.55
N THR A 132 16.41 -0.11 -24.24
CA THR A 132 17.27 -0.41 -25.37
C THR A 132 16.43 -0.57 -26.64
N GLY A 133 16.83 0.10 -27.73
CA GLY A 133 16.13 0.04 -29.01
C GLY A 133 14.94 0.99 -29.17
N ALA A 134 14.18 0.85 -30.26
CA ALA A 134 13.07 1.74 -30.62
C ALA A 134 11.75 1.34 -29.93
N VAL A 135 11.79 1.19 -28.60
CA VAL A 135 10.68 0.68 -27.77
C VAL A 135 9.33 1.32 -28.11
N ASP A 136 9.24 2.65 -28.17
CA ASP A 136 7.96 3.34 -28.44
C ASP A 136 7.40 3.10 -29.85
N ALA A 137 8.25 2.75 -30.82
CA ALA A 137 7.83 2.48 -32.19
C ALA A 137 7.52 0.99 -32.42
N LEU A 138 8.19 0.09 -31.69
CA LEU A 138 8.09 -1.35 -31.88
C LEU A 138 7.05 -1.99 -30.95
N VAL A 139 6.90 -1.50 -29.72
CA VAL A 139 5.98 -2.11 -28.75
C VAL A 139 4.56 -1.58 -28.97
N GLY A 140 3.71 -2.39 -29.60
CA GLY A 140 2.29 -2.10 -29.78
C GLY A 140 1.47 -2.14 -28.49
N GLU A 141 0.22 -1.69 -28.54
CA GLU A 141 -0.65 -1.57 -27.37
C GLU A 141 -0.92 -2.89 -26.64
N GLU A 142 -1.05 -4.01 -27.37
CA GLU A 142 -1.31 -5.32 -26.77
C GLU A 142 -0.09 -5.84 -26.01
N THR A 143 1.04 -5.99 -26.70
CA THR A 143 2.33 -6.38 -26.10
C THR A 143 2.71 -5.44 -24.96
N GLY A 144 2.47 -4.13 -25.12
CA GLY A 144 2.75 -3.15 -24.08
C GLY A 144 1.92 -3.35 -22.82
N ARG A 145 0.63 -3.68 -22.94
CA ARG A 145 -0.24 -3.97 -21.79
C ARG A 145 0.23 -5.21 -21.04
N GLU A 146 0.63 -6.25 -21.76
CA GLU A 146 1.16 -7.50 -21.17
C GLU A 146 2.48 -7.26 -20.46
N LEU A 147 3.40 -6.49 -21.07
CA LEU A 147 4.67 -6.13 -20.45
C LEU A 147 4.45 -5.34 -19.15
N LEU A 148 3.54 -4.36 -19.15
CA LEU A 148 3.20 -3.59 -17.95
C LEU A 148 2.58 -4.47 -16.86
N ALA A 149 1.78 -5.49 -17.24
CA ALA A 149 1.27 -6.46 -16.29
C ALA A 149 2.38 -7.33 -15.69
N ALA A 150 3.34 -7.78 -16.51
CA ALA A 150 4.51 -8.53 -16.05
C ALA A 150 5.39 -7.68 -15.10
N LEU A 151 5.61 -6.41 -15.43
CA LEU A 151 6.34 -5.45 -14.59
C LEU A 151 5.66 -5.25 -13.23
N ARG A 152 4.34 -5.02 -13.20
CA ARG A 152 3.58 -4.93 -11.94
C ARG A 152 3.72 -6.18 -11.09
N GLY A 153 3.59 -7.34 -11.70
CA GLY A 153 3.76 -8.62 -11.01
C GLY A 153 5.15 -8.76 -10.39
N ALA A 154 6.20 -8.40 -11.15
CA ALA A 154 7.58 -8.46 -10.69
C ALA A 154 7.85 -7.48 -9.53
N LEU A 155 7.42 -6.22 -9.64
CA LEU A 155 7.57 -5.21 -8.58
C LEU A 155 6.80 -5.60 -7.30
N ALA A 156 5.57 -6.11 -7.45
CA ALA A 156 4.79 -6.59 -6.32
C ALA A 156 5.42 -7.82 -5.64
N ALA A 157 6.06 -8.70 -6.41
CA ALA A 157 6.82 -9.83 -5.87
C ALA A 157 8.07 -9.35 -5.10
N ALA A 158 8.80 -8.37 -5.65
CA ALA A 158 9.97 -7.79 -4.99
C ALA A 158 9.62 -7.12 -3.66
N HIS A 159 8.51 -6.38 -3.58
CA HIS A 159 8.07 -5.75 -2.34
C HIS A 159 7.77 -6.74 -1.21
N ARG A 160 7.37 -7.98 -1.53
CA ARG A 160 7.11 -9.02 -0.52
C ARG A 160 8.37 -9.70 0.00
N ARG A 161 9.54 -9.44 -0.61
CA ARG A 161 10.82 -10.03 -0.20
C ARG A 161 11.49 -9.16 0.87
N PRO A 162 12.00 -9.76 1.96
CA PRO A 162 12.78 -9.02 2.93
C PRO A 162 14.14 -8.62 2.35
N VAL A 163 14.62 -7.42 2.71
CA VAL A 163 15.99 -6.94 2.42
C VAL A 163 16.29 -6.64 0.93
N VAL A 164 15.29 -6.26 0.14
CA VAL A 164 15.55 -5.67 -1.20
C VAL A 164 15.94 -4.20 -1.02
N SER A 165 17.06 -3.79 -1.62
CA SER A 165 17.55 -2.40 -1.59
C SER A 165 17.78 -1.80 -2.97
N ALA A 166 17.76 -2.63 -4.02
CA ALA A 166 17.89 -2.19 -5.40
C ALA A 166 17.02 -3.02 -6.34
N ILE A 167 16.40 -2.34 -7.31
CA ILE A 167 15.68 -2.97 -8.43
C ILE A 167 16.12 -2.31 -9.73
N GLU A 168 16.48 -3.12 -10.71
CA GLU A 168 16.84 -2.73 -12.07
C GLU A 168 15.79 -3.26 -13.04
N VAL A 169 15.23 -2.38 -13.86
CA VAL A 169 14.21 -2.69 -14.87
C VAL A 169 14.77 -2.39 -16.25
N GLU A 170 14.99 -3.42 -17.05
CA GLU A 170 15.45 -3.29 -18.43
C GLU A 170 14.31 -3.64 -19.40
N VAL A 171 14.09 -2.79 -20.39
CA VAL A 171 13.22 -3.08 -21.54
C VAL A 171 14.04 -3.00 -22.83
N ASP A 172 14.28 -4.16 -23.45
CA ASP A 172 15.08 -4.29 -24.66
C ASP A 172 14.22 -4.72 -25.86
N ALA A 173 14.02 -3.81 -26.81
CA ALA A 173 13.30 -4.03 -28.07
C ALA A 173 14.23 -4.34 -29.26
N THR A 174 15.49 -4.73 -29.00
CA THR A 174 16.45 -5.15 -30.03
C THR A 174 16.58 -6.67 -30.12
N VAL A 175 15.84 -7.40 -29.29
CA VAL A 175 16.01 -8.83 -29.08
C VAL A 175 15.44 -9.64 -30.24
N ARG A 176 16.05 -10.81 -30.47
CA ARG A 176 15.50 -11.85 -31.33
C ARG A 176 14.97 -12.97 -30.46
N LEU A 177 13.72 -13.34 -30.68
CA LEU A 177 13.10 -14.48 -30.02
C LEU A 177 13.65 -15.79 -30.58
N PRO A 178 13.48 -16.93 -29.87
CA PRO A 178 13.95 -18.24 -30.34
C PRO A 178 13.42 -18.67 -31.70
N ASP A 179 12.26 -18.13 -32.11
CA ASP A 179 11.64 -18.35 -33.41
C ASP A 179 12.18 -17.42 -34.53
N GLY A 180 13.16 -16.57 -34.22
CA GLY A 180 13.82 -15.65 -35.14
C GLY A 180 13.11 -14.29 -35.33
N ARG A 181 11.90 -14.11 -34.78
CA ARG A 181 11.18 -12.84 -34.87
C ARG A 181 11.83 -11.78 -33.99
N SER A 182 11.63 -10.51 -34.35
CA SER A 182 11.91 -9.41 -33.45
C SER A 182 11.00 -9.53 -32.23
N GLY A 183 11.54 -9.21 -31.05
CA GLY A 183 10.79 -9.21 -29.81
C GLY A 183 11.11 -8.02 -28.95
N VAL A 184 10.41 -7.96 -27.83
CA VAL A 184 10.76 -7.16 -26.67
C VAL A 184 11.01 -8.09 -25.49
N ARG A 185 12.01 -7.78 -24.69
CA ARG A 185 12.31 -8.45 -23.43
C ARG A 185 12.24 -7.43 -22.29
N LEU A 186 11.50 -7.79 -21.25
CA LEU A 186 11.54 -7.17 -19.94
C LEU A 186 12.42 -8.03 -19.03
N VAL A 187 13.38 -7.39 -18.36
CA VAL A 187 14.13 -7.99 -17.25
C VAL A 187 13.92 -7.11 -16.02
N VAL A 188 13.50 -7.73 -14.92
CA VAL A 188 13.42 -7.08 -13.61
C VAL A 188 14.34 -7.84 -12.67
N ALA A 189 15.44 -7.22 -12.28
CA ALA A 189 16.42 -7.77 -11.37
C ALA A 189 16.35 -7.04 -10.03
N ASP A 190 16.36 -7.80 -8.93
CA ASP A 190 16.47 -7.25 -7.59
C ASP A 190 17.59 -7.95 -6.81
N ASP A 191 18.17 -7.22 -5.88
CA ASP A 191 19.22 -7.73 -4.98
C ASP A 191 18.67 -8.63 -3.86
N GLY A 192 17.35 -8.86 -3.86
CA GLY A 192 16.70 -9.85 -3.01
C GLY A 192 17.22 -11.25 -3.30
N ARG A 193 17.68 -11.93 -2.25
CA ARG A 193 18.14 -13.32 -2.32
C ARG A 193 16.95 -14.26 -2.53
N GLY A 194 17.01 -15.08 -3.58
CA GLY A 194 16.07 -16.19 -3.74
C GLY A 194 16.17 -17.18 -2.57
N GLU A 195 15.05 -17.76 -2.16
CA GLU A 195 14.96 -18.65 -0.98
C GLU A 195 15.87 -19.89 -1.09
N ASP A 196 16.26 -20.30 -2.30
CA ASP A 196 16.97 -21.57 -2.54
C ASP A 196 18.49 -21.45 -2.79
N ASP A 197 19.04 -20.31 -3.20
CA ASP A 197 20.45 -20.24 -3.64
C ASP A 197 21.19 -18.94 -3.35
N GLY A 198 20.53 -17.94 -2.75
CA GLY A 198 21.14 -16.66 -2.42
C GLY A 198 21.51 -15.80 -3.63
N ARG A 199 21.12 -16.17 -4.85
CA ARG A 199 21.31 -15.36 -6.06
C ARG A 199 20.30 -14.22 -6.11
N PRO A 200 20.67 -13.08 -6.74
CA PRO A 200 19.72 -12.01 -7.02
C PRO A 200 18.54 -12.57 -7.83
N THR A 201 17.34 -12.14 -7.48
CA THR A 201 16.15 -12.61 -8.18
C THR A 201 16.00 -11.86 -9.49
N THR A 202 15.78 -12.60 -10.58
CA THR A 202 15.57 -12.01 -11.91
C THR A 202 14.31 -12.58 -12.52
N VAL A 203 13.35 -11.71 -12.81
CA VAL A 203 12.14 -12.03 -13.58
C VAL A 203 12.39 -11.60 -15.02
N THR A 204 12.27 -12.55 -15.95
CA THR A 204 12.34 -12.26 -17.39
C THR A 204 11.00 -12.55 -18.04
N TRP A 205 10.51 -11.60 -18.83
CA TRP A 205 9.34 -11.76 -19.69
C TRP A 205 9.71 -11.32 -21.10
N GLN A 206 9.16 -12.00 -22.12
CA GLN A 206 9.44 -11.65 -23.51
C GLN A 206 8.25 -11.96 -24.41
N ALA A 207 8.07 -11.16 -25.45
CA ALA A 207 6.99 -11.31 -26.43
C ALA A 207 7.40 -10.76 -27.80
N PRO A 208 6.74 -11.21 -28.89
CA PRO A 208 6.97 -10.65 -30.22
C PRO A 208 6.49 -9.19 -30.31
N VAL A 209 7.14 -8.43 -31.20
CA VAL A 209 6.79 -7.05 -31.57
C VAL A 209 6.55 -6.91 -33.06
#